data_AF-A0A1H9LC91-F1
#
_entry.id   AF-A0A1H9LC91-F1
#
_cell.length_a   1.000
_cell.length_b   1.000
_cell.length_c   1.000
_cell.angle_alpha   90.00
_cell.angle_beta   90.00
_cell.angle_gamma   90.00
#
_symmetry.space_group_name_H-M   'P 1'
#
loop_
_entity.id
_entity.type
_entity.pdbx_description
1 polymer ?
#
loop_
_entity_poly.entity_id
_entity_poly.type
_entity_poly.pdbx_seq_one_letter_code
_entity_poly.pdbx_strand_id
1 'polypeptide(L)'
;MTTMDMQETVISYDYDESVHAWRACAAAVGAADRVAAEAGVRRAYRQAGLREPEEVVWAGSPREAVTLIRALAEPGPSVRETVRSAPWARERQRLHTELGAAGWAAHWAATGGRLWDSTQALVNRIRAGVLADLVGQDTGKAASEVRLILLDAVLGQHDAPWLAAFPTADGPLDGPLGGLAAVSRSAG
;
A
#
# COMPACT_ATOMS: atom_id res chain seq x y z
N MET A 1 33.45 10.17 -22.02
CA MET A 1 32.54 9.38 -21.16
C MET A 1 32.76 9.90 -19.75
N THR A 2 31.95 10.88 -19.37
CA THR A 2 32.20 11.78 -18.24
C THR A 2 31.41 11.28 -17.03
N THR A 3 31.89 11.53 -15.82
CA THR A 3 31.32 11.05 -14.55
C THR A 3 29.79 11.27 -14.39
N MET A 4 29.20 12.27 -15.06
CA MET A 4 27.74 12.49 -15.12
C MET A 4 26.99 11.37 -15.87
N ASP A 5 27.48 10.87 -17.01
CA ASP A 5 26.83 9.77 -17.76
C ASP A 5 26.76 8.50 -16.91
N MET A 6 27.79 8.28 -16.08
CA MET A 6 27.87 7.11 -15.22
C MET A 6 26.92 7.22 -14.02
N GLN A 7 26.71 8.42 -13.47
CA GLN A 7 25.74 8.66 -12.39
C GLN A 7 24.29 8.53 -12.87
N GLU A 8 23.94 9.08 -14.05
CA GLU A 8 22.60 8.91 -14.63
C GLU A 8 22.30 7.45 -14.98
N THR A 9 23.28 6.72 -15.52
CA THR A 9 23.13 5.29 -15.84
C THR A 9 22.91 4.43 -14.58
N VAL A 10 23.64 4.71 -13.50
CA VAL A 10 23.48 3.98 -12.21
C VAL A 10 22.13 4.27 -11.56
N ILE A 11 21.68 5.53 -11.55
CA ILE A 11 20.36 5.92 -11.01
C ILE A 11 19.23 5.26 -11.82
N SER A 12 19.35 5.21 -13.15
CA SER A 12 18.36 4.54 -14.01
C SER A 12 18.29 3.03 -13.77
N TYR A 13 19.43 2.37 -13.54
CA TYR A 13 19.49 0.93 -13.28
C TYR A 13 18.85 0.57 -11.93
N ASP A 14 19.12 1.38 -10.90
CA ASP A 14 18.56 1.21 -9.56
C ASP A 14 17.02 1.39 -9.54
N TYR A 15 16.49 2.33 -10.35
CA TYR A 15 15.05 2.45 -10.55
C TYR A 15 14.44 1.22 -11.20
N ASP A 16 15.08 0.64 -12.22
CA ASP A 16 14.55 -0.53 -12.91
C ASP A 16 14.52 -1.77 -12.02
N GLU A 17 15.57 -2.01 -11.22
CA GLU A 17 15.60 -3.13 -10.26
C GLU A 17 14.51 -2.99 -9.19
N SER A 18 14.38 -1.79 -8.61
CA SER A 18 13.35 -1.49 -7.61
C SER A 18 11.93 -1.64 -8.19
N VAL A 19 11.67 -1.11 -9.38
CA VAL A 19 10.36 -1.22 -10.05
C VAL A 19 10.04 -2.67 -10.40
N HIS A 20 11.04 -3.46 -10.82
CA HIS A 20 10.85 -4.88 -11.09
C HIS A 20 10.46 -5.67 -9.82
N ALA A 21 11.12 -5.40 -8.69
CA ALA A 21 10.77 -6.01 -7.42
C ALA A 21 9.32 -5.67 -6.99
N TRP A 22 8.93 -4.40 -7.10
CA TRP A 22 7.57 -3.96 -6.78
C TRP A 22 6.51 -4.49 -7.77
N ARG A 23 6.86 -4.66 -9.04
CA ARG A 23 5.97 -5.32 -10.01
C ARG A 23 5.72 -6.78 -9.64
N ALA A 24 6.78 -7.51 -9.26
CA ALA A 24 6.64 -8.90 -8.82
C ALA A 24 5.76 -8.99 -7.57
N CYS A 25 5.93 -8.06 -6.63
CA CYS A 25 5.06 -7.92 -5.45
C CYS A 25 3.60 -7.66 -5.84
N ALA A 26 3.32 -6.69 -6.71
CA ALA A 26 1.96 -6.32 -7.11
C ALA A 26 1.20 -7.44 -7.84
N ALA A 27 1.94 -8.34 -8.50
CA ALA A 27 1.41 -9.46 -9.27
C ALA A 27 1.53 -10.81 -8.54
N ALA A 28 1.99 -10.81 -7.29
CA ALA A 28 2.16 -12.03 -6.53
C ALA A 28 0.80 -12.74 -6.34
N VAL A 29 0.81 -14.04 -6.58
CA VAL A 29 -0.33 -14.93 -6.34
C VAL A 29 0.19 -16.09 -5.50
N GLY A 30 -0.25 -16.17 -4.26
CA GLY A 30 0.27 -17.16 -3.33
C GLY A 30 -0.33 -17.04 -1.95
N ALA A 31 -0.02 -18.00 -1.09
CA ALA A 31 -0.36 -17.88 0.31
C ALA A 31 0.43 -16.74 0.95
N ALA A 32 -0.24 -15.95 1.79
CA ALA A 32 0.40 -14.94 2.61
C ALA A 32 1.43 -15.56 3.55
N ASP A 33 2.59 -14.92 3.70
CA ASP A 33 3.46 -15.14 4.85
C ASP A 33 2.87 -14.38 6.03
N ARG A 34 2.03 -15.07 6.81
CA ARG A 34 1.29 -14.47 7.91
C ARG A 34 2.20 -13.90 8.98
N VAL A 35 3.30 -14.60 9.29
CA VAL A 35 4.25 -14.16 10.33
C VAL A 35 4.91 -12.85 9.90
N ALA A 36 5.40 -12.78 8.66
CA ALA A 36 6.01 -11.56 8.14
C ALA A 36 5.01 -10.41 8.00
N ALA A 37 3.78 -10.70 7.54
CA ALA A 37 2.72 -9.70 7.43
C ALA A 37 2.34 -9.11 8.78
N GLU A 38 2.11 -9.93 9.80
CA GLU A 38 1.79 -9.44 11.14
C GLU A 38 2.95 -8.65 11.76
N ALA A 39 4.20 -9.07 11.55
CA ALA A 39 5.37 -8.30 11.97
C ALA A 39 5.41 -6.92 11.27
N GLY A 40 5.06 -6.87 9.98
CA GLY A 40 4.89 -5.64 9.21
C GLY A 40 3.78 -4.74 9.77
N VAL A 41 2.62 -5.30 10.12
CA VAL A 41 1.51 -4.57 10.75
C VAL A 41 1.95 -3.98 12.09
N ARG A 42 2.48 -4.80 13.00
CA ARG A 42 2.96 -4.34 14.32
C ARG A 42 4.00 -3.24 14.18
N ARG A 43 4.89 -3.38 13.20
CA ARG A 43 5.87 -2.36 12.88
C ARG A 43 5.24 -1.06 12.37
N ALA A 44 4.26 -1.12 11.47
CA ALA A 44 3.58 0.07 10.98
C ALA A 44 2.89 0.82 12.13
N TYR A 45 2.32 0.11 13.10
CA TYR A 45 1.77 0.70 14.33
C TYR A 45 2.86 1.37 15.18
N ARG A 46 4.00 0.71 15.43
CA ARG A 46 5.14 1.33 16.14
C ARG A 46 5.63 2.61 15.45
N GLN A 47 5.78 2.58 14.12
CA GLN A 47 6.20 3.73 13.32
C GLN A 47 5.19 4.88 13.35
N ALA A 48 3.92 4.55 13.54
CA ALA A 48 2.83 5.51 13.73
C ALA A 48 2.71 6.02 15.19
N GLY A 49 3.56 5.56 16.11
CA GLY A 49 3.48 5.90 17.53
C GLY A 49 2.29 5.27 18.26
N LEU A 50 1.71 4.20 17.69
CA LEU A 50 0.59 3.48 18.27
C LEU A 50 1.08 2.23 19.00
N ARG A 51 0.28 1.79 19.99
CA ARG A 51 0.45 0.47 20.60
C ARG A 51 0.17 -0.62 19.57
N GLU A 52 1.01 -1.65 19.54
CA GLU A 52 0.83 -2.78 18.63
C GLU A 52 -0.52 -3.49 18.86
N PRO A 53 -1.14 -4.03 17.79
CA PRO A 53 -2.33 -4.85 17.94
C PRO A 53 -1.99 -6.14 18.71
N GLU A 54 -2.87 -6.48 19.66
CA GLU A 54 -2.80 -7.73 20.41
C GLU A 54 -3.16 -8.93 19.52
N GLU A 55 -4.10 -8.74 18.59
CA GLU A 55 -4.61 -9.77 17.70
C GLU A 55 -4.66 -9.25 16.25
N VAL A 56 -4.32 -10.13 15.30
CA VAL A 56 -4.50 -9.88 13.86
C VAL A 56 -5.44 -10.94 13.32
N VAL A 57 -6.61 -10.51 12.85
CA VAL A 57 -7.63 -11.39 12.26
C VAL A 57 -7.39 -11.52 10.76
N TRP A 58 -7.27 -12.75 10.28
CA TRP A 58 -7.07 -13.08 8.87
C TRP A 58 -8.39 -13.42 8.19
N ALA A 59 -8.79 -12.63 7.19
CA ALA A 59 -9.88 -12.97 6.29
C ALA A 59 -9.36 -13.71 5.05
N GLY A 60 -10.10 -14.69 4.56
CA GLY A 60 -9.82 -15.42 3.31
C GLY A 60 -10.20 -14.64 2.05
N SER A 61 -10.92 -13.51 2.17
CA SER A 61 -11.20 -12.61 1.04
C SER A 61 -11.57 -11.19 1.50
N PRO A 62 -11.50 -10.17 0.63
CA PRO A 62 -12.00 -8.83 0.93
C PRO A 62 -13.50 -8.81 1.31
N ARG A 63 -14.32 -9.70 0.71
CA ARG A 63 -15.74 -9.85 1.07
C ARG A 63 -15.91 -10.34 2.51
N GLU A 64 -15.14 -11.37 2.89
CA GLU A 64 -15.13 -11.90 4.25
C GLU A 64 -14.64 -10.84 5.25
N ALA A 65 -13.60 -10.07 4.92
CA ALA A 65 -13.13 -8.97 5.76
C ALA A 65 -14.24 -7.94 6.03
N VAL A 66 -15.01 -7.54 5.00
CA VAL A 66 -16.16 -6.65 5.21
C VAL A 66 -17.20 -7.28 6.14
N THR A 67 -17.48 -8.58 6.00
CA THR A 67 -18.43 -9.28 6.86
C THR A 67 -17.97 -9.31 8.31
N LEU A 68 -16.69 -9.60 8.56
CA LEU A 68 -16.09 -9.60 9.89
C LEU A 68 -16.17 -8.20 10.54
N ILE A 69 -15.83 -7.15 9.79
CA ILE A 69 -15.87 -5.77 10.30
C ILE A 69 -17.29 -5.34 10.65
N ARG A 70 -18.28 -5.68 9.82
CA ARG A 70 -19.70 -5.36 10.09
C ARG A 70 -20.28 -6.12 11.29
N ALA A 71 -19.67 -7.25 11.65
CA ALA A 71 -20.06 -8.04 12.82
C ALA A 71 -19.47 -7.49 14.13
N LEU A 72 -18.50 -6.56 14.07
CA LEU A 72 -17.93 -5.93 15.26
C LEU A 72 -18.97 -5.01 15.91
N ALA A 73 -19.29 -5.27 17.18
CA ALA A 73 -20.18 -4.42 17.95
C ALA A 73 -19.58 -3.02 18.20
N GLU A 74 -18.27 -2.97 18.47
CA GLU A 74 -17.54 -1.74 18.79
C GLU A 74 -16.16 -1.74 18.11
N PRO A 75 -16.06 -1.45 16.80
CA PRO A 75 -14.81 -1.56 16.03
C PRO A 75 -13.73 -0.53 16.40
N GLY A 76 -14.03 0.43 17.29
CA GLY A 76 -13.15 1.57 17.55
C GLY A 76 -12.95 2.49 16.33
N PRO A 77 -12.18 3.56 16.47
CA PRO A 77 -11.85 4.44 15.34
C PRO A 77 -10.86 3.78 14.38
N SER A 78 -11.03 4.04 13.08
CA SER A 78 -10.04 3.66 12.07
C SER A 78 -8.70 4.34 12.34
N VAL A 79 -7.62 3.56 12.30
CA VAL A 79 -6.23 4.06 12.41
C VAL A 79 -5.58 4.25 11.04
N ARG A 80 -6.33 4.09 9.94
CA ARG A 80 -5.80 4.21 8.56
C ARG A 80 -5.06 5.52 8.34
N GLU A 81 -5.59 6.62 8.86
CA GLU A 81 -4.96 7.92 8.69
C GLU A 81 -3.55 7.92 9.32
N THR A 82 -3.45 7.50 10.57
CA THR A 82 -2.19 7.49 11.34
C THR A 82 -1.19 6.46 10.81
N VAL A 83 -1.65 5.26 10.46
CA VAL A 83 -0.80 4.13 10.04
C VAL A 83 -0.40 4.21 8.57
N ARG A 84 -1.27 4.74 7.70
CA ARG A 84 -1.09 4.68 6.24
C ARG A 84 -1.05 6.06 5.60
N SER A 85 -2.13 6.84 5.70
CA SER A 85 -2.27 8.06 4.88
C SER A 85 -1.27 9.15 5.24
N ALA A 86 -1.12 9.46 6.53
CA ALA A 86 -0.24 10.52 6.99
C ALA A 86 1.25 10.21 6.74
N PRO A 87 1.76 8.98 7.01
CA PRO A 87 3.10 8.59 6.58
C PRO A 87 3.32 8.76 5.07
N TRP A 88 2.35 8.35 4.25
CA TRP A 88 2.39 8.52 2.79
C TRP A 88 2.51 9.99 2.38
N ALA A 89 1.68 10.84 2.97
CA ALA A 89 1.63 12.26 2.67
C ALA A 89 2.95 12.94 3.04
N ARG A 90 3.57 12.55 4.16
CA ARG A 90 4.89 13.05 4.57
C ARG A 90 5.99 12.68 3.58
N GLU A 91 6.07 11.42 3.16
CA GLU A 91 7.09 11.00 2.19
C GLU A 91 6.89 11.65 0.81
N ARG A 92 5.63 11.74 0.35
CA ARG A 92 5.32 12.46 -0.88
C ARG A 92 5.71 13.93 -0.78
N GLN A 93 5.40 14.59 0.34
CA GLN A 93 5.77 15.99 0.54
C GLN A 93 7.28 16.17 0.58
N ARG A 94 8.01 15.29 1.26
CA ARG A 94 9.47 15.30 1.33
C ARG A 94 10.08 15.24 -0.08
N LEU A 95 9.69 14.25 -0.88
CA LEU A 95 10.17 14.11 -2.26
C LEU A 95 9.73 15.27 -3.16
N HIS A 96 8.51 15.77 -2.99
CA HIS A 96 8.04 16.91 -3.77
C HIS A 96 8.82 18.19 -3.43
N THR A 97 9.19 18.40 -2.17
CA THR A 97 10.06 19.52 -1.76
C THR A 97 11.47 19.37 -2.34
N GLU A 98 12.01 18.15 -2.38
CA GLU A 98 13.35 17.85 -2.89
C GLU A 98 13.45 17.99 -4.42
N LEU A 99 12.49 17.41 -5.14
CA LEU A 99 12.50 17.29 -6.61
C LEU A 99 11.79 18.45 -7.33
N GLY A 100 10.96 19.21 -6.60
CA GLY A 100 9.99 20.12 -7.19
C GLY A 100 8.90 19.40 -8.00
N ALA A 101 7.98 20.18 -8.58
CA ALA A 101 6.82 19.62 -9.28
C ALA A 101 7.20 18.80 -10.53
N ALA A 102 8.14 19.31 -11.35
CA ALA A 102 8.57 18.64 -12.58
C ALA A 102 9.38 17.36 -12.27
N GLY A 103 10.30 17.42 -11.30
CA GLY A 103 11.08 16.26 -10.87
C GLY A 103 10.20 15.18 -10.24
N TRP A 104 9.21 15.56 -9.42
CA TRP A 104 8.20 14.61 -8.91
C TRP A 104 7.43 13.92 -10.03
N ALA A 105 6.97 14.66 -11.05
CA ALA A 105 6.24 14.08 -12.16
C ALA A 105 7.10 13.08 -12.96
N ALA A 106 8.36 13.43 -13.24
CA ALA A 106 9.31 12.54 -13.91
C ALA A 106 9.62 11.29 -13.07
N HIS A 107 9.88 11.47 -11.77
CA HIS A 107 10.12 10.38 -10.84
C HIS A 107 8.93 9.43 -10.73
N TRP A 108 7.71 9.95 -10.59
CA TRP A 108 6.48 9.15 -10.59
C TRP A 108 6.33 8.36 -11.89
N ALA A 109 6.53 9.00 -13.05
CA ALA A 109 6.43 8.34 -14.35
C ALA A 109 7.48 7.21 -14.52
N ALA A 110 8.68 7.39 -13.97
CA ALA A 110 9.75 6.39 -14.00
C ALA A 110 9.53 5.22 -13.02
N THR A 111 8.72 5.41 -11.98
CA THR A 111 8.53 4.45 -10.89
C THR A 111 7.07 3.98 -10.78
N GLY A 112 6.31 4.51 -9.83
CA GLY A 112 4.96 4.07 -9.50
C GLY A 112 3.95 4.19 -10.63
N GLY A 113 4.11 5.21 -11.48
CA GLY A 113 3.30 5.40 -12.67
C GLY A 113 3.30 4.19 -13.60
N ARG A 114 4.43 3.45 -13.67
CA ARG A 114 4.54 2.23 -14.50
C ARG A 114 3.69 1.07 -14.01
N LEU A 115 3.27 1.09 -12.74
CA LEU A 115 2.51 0.01 -12.10
C LEU A 115 1.06 0.43 -11.78
N TRP A 116 0.75 1.72 -11.89
CA TRP A 116 -0.48 2.31 -11.38
C TRP A 116 -1.74 1.78 -12.07
N ASP A 117 -1.81 1.89 -13.40
CA ASP A 117 -3.05 1.63 -14.13
C ASP A 117 -3.52 0.17 -14.02
N SER A 118 -2.59 -0.78 -14.16
CA SER A 118 -2.91 -2.21 -14.03
C SER A 118 -3.36 -2.57 -12.61
N THR A 119 -2.66 -2.05 -11.59
CA THR A 119 -2.97 -2.30 -10.19
C THR A 119 -4.32 -1.67 -9.81
N GLN A 120 -4.57 -0.42 -10.21
CA GLN A 120 -5.84 0.26 -9.92
C GLN A 120 -7.02 -0.39 -10.64
N ALA A 121 -6.84 -0.84 -11.89
CA ALA A 121 -7.89 -1.56 -12.59
C ALA A 121 -8.29 -2.85 -11.86
N LEU A 122 -7.34 -3.57 -11.27
CA LEU A 122 -7.63 -4.75 -10.44
C LEU A 122 -8.35 -4.35 -9.13
N VAL A 123 -7.81 -3.40 -8.37
CA VAL A 123 -8.41 -2.93 -7.11
C VAL A 123 -9.84 -2.45 -7.31
N ASN A 124 -10.10 -1.69 -8.36
CA ASN A 124 -11.43 -1.18 -8.67
C ASN A 124 -12.41 -2.30 -9.03
N ARG A 125 -11.98 -3.32 -9.78
CA ARG A 125 -12.80 -4.50 -10.07
C ARG A 125 -13.12 -5.29 -8.80
N ILE A 126 -12.16 -5.48 -7.90
CA ILE A 126 -12.37 -6.16 -6.62
C ILE A 126 -13.40 -5.40 -5.79
N ARG A 127 -13.22 -4.07 -5.61
CA ARG A 127 -14.15 -3.23 -4.85
C ARG A 127 -15.57 -3.26 -5.44
N ALA A 128 -15.69 -3.15 -6.76
CA ALA A 128 -16.96 -3.23 -7.45
C ALA A 128 -17.63 -4.60 -7.26
N GLY A 129 -16.87 -5.69 -7.37
CA GLY A 129 -17.37 -7.05 -7.15
C GLY A 129 -17.86 -7.28 -5.72
N VAL A 130 -17.09 -6.85 -4.72
CA VAL A 130 -17.48 -6.95 -3.29
C VAL A 130 -18.75 -6.14 -3.02
N LEU A 131 -18.85 -4.93 -3.58
CA LEU A 131 -20.04 -4.10 -3.42
C LEU A 131 -21.27 -4.75 -4.07
N ALA A 132 -21.15 -5.20 -5.31
CA ALA A 132 -22.25 -5.86 -6.02
C ALA A 132 -22.71 -7.14 -5.30
N ASP A 133 -21.79 -7.91 -4.73
CA ASP A 133 -22.10 -9.14 -3.99
C ASP A 133 -22.79 -8.87 -2.64
N LEU A 134 -22.33 -7.88 -1.88
CA LEU A 134 -22.83 -7.63 -0.52
C LEU A 134 -24.10 -6.78 -0.48
N VAL A 135 -24.31 -5.87 -1.44
CA VAL A 135 -25.43 -4.92 -1.42
C VAL A 135 -26.20 -4.84 -2.75
N GLY A 136 -25.82 -5.61 -3.77
CA GLY A 136 -26.54 -5.64 -5.05
C GLY A 136 -26.58 -4.28 -5.74
N GLN A 137 -27.81 -3.83 -6.04
CA GLN A 137 -28.06 -2.50 -6.65
C GLN A 137 -28.39 -1.43 -5.60
N ASP A 138 -28.28 -1.73 -4.29
CA ASP A 138 -28.51 -0.73 -3.26
C ASP A 138 -27.44 0.38 -3.35
N THR A 139 -27.90 1.62 -3.27
CA THR A 139 -27.04 2.83 -3.27
C THR A 139 -27.16 3.61 -1.96
N GLY A 140 -27.98 3.14 -1.03
CA GLY A 140 -28.27 3.79 0.24
C GLY A 140 -27.24 3.53 1.33
N LYS A 141 -27.72 3.46 2.58
CA LYS A 141 -26.88 3.41 3.77
C LYS A 141 -25.97 2.19 3.81
N ALA A 142 -26.48 0.99 3.50
CA ALA A 142 -25.69 -0.24 3.52
C ALA A 142 -24.55 -0.20 2.49
N ALA A 143 -24.83 0.30 1.28
CA ALA A 143 -23.81 0.48 0.26
C ALA A 143 -22.76 1.54 0.64
N SER A 144 -23.15 2.59 1.37
CA SER A 144 -22.23 3.60 1.89
C SER A 144 -21.33 3.03 2.99
N GLU A 145 -21.88 2.22 3.89
CA GLU A 145 -21.16 1.50 4.94
C GLU A 145 -20.05 0.59 4.35
N VAL A 146 -20.39 -0.25 3.36
CA VAL A 146 -19.40 -1.11 2.69
C VAL A 146 -18.31 -0.31 2.01
N ARG A 147 -18.65 0.82 1.36
CA ARG A 147 -17.64 1.71 0.76
C ARG A 147 -16.70 2.30 1.80
N LEU A 148 -17.20 2.71 2.96
CA LEU A 148 -16.36 3.22 4.05
C LEU A 148 -15.39 2.16 4.57
N ILE A 149 -15.86 0.92 4.78
CA ILE A 149 -14.99 -0.19 5.18
C ILE A 149 -13.89 -0.45 4.14
N LEU A 150 -14.25 -0.45 2.85
CA LEU A 150 -13.27 -0.63 1.76
C LEU A 150 -12.33 0.57 1.56
N LEU A 151 -12.71 1.76 2.05
CA LEU A 151 -11.83 2.93 2.11
C LEU A 151 -10.82 2.81 3.25
N ASP A 152 -11.18 2.17 4.37
CA ASP A 152 -10.29 1.90 5.50
C ASP A 152 -9.21 0.84 5.21
N ALA A 153 -9.38 0.07 4.14
CA ALA A 153 -8.41 -0.94 3.74
C ALA A 153 -7.02 -0.35 3.40
N VAL A 154 -5.98 -0.95 3.98
CA VAL A 154 -4.59 -0.89 3.51
C VAL A 154 -4.42 -2.00 2.48
N LEU A 155 -3.99 -1.66 1.26
CA LEU A 155 -4.20 -2.52 0.09
C LEU A 155 -3.14 -3.61 -0.08
N GLY A 156 -2.20 -3.71 0.86
CA GLY A 156 -1.16 -4.74 0.89
C GLY A 156 -0.31 -4.68 -0.38
N GLN A 157 -0.24 -5.79 -1.12
CA GLN A 157 0.54 -5.86 -2.36
C GLN A 157 0.09 -4.84 -3.42
N HIS A 158 -1.17 -4.41 -3.41
CA HIS A 158 -1.67 -3.41 -4.36
C HIS A 158 -1.29 -1.97 -4.01
N ASP A 159 -0.60 -1.75 -2.89
CA ASP A 159 0.06 -0.47 -2.58
C ASP A 159 1.47 -0.37 -3.23
N ALA A 160 1.97 -1.43 -3.88
CA ALA A 160 3.27 -1.48 -4.54
C ALA A 160 3.58 -0.33 -5.52
N PRO A 161 2.64 0.19 -6.36
CA PRO A 161 2.93 1.33 -7.23
C PRO A 161 3.42 2.54 -6.44
N TRP A 162 2.78 2.84 -5.32
CA TRP A 162 3.22 3.94 -4.49
C TRP A 162 4.54 3.66 -3.77
N LEU A 163 4.75 2.42 -3.31
CA LEU A 163 5.99 2.03 -2.64
C LEU A 163 7.19 2.01 -3.59
N ALA A 164 6.97 1.79 -4.89
CA ALA A 164 7.99 1.95 -5.93
C ALA A 164 8.42 3.40 -6.12
N ALA A 165 7.52 4.36 -5.89
CA ALA A 165 7.79 5.79 -5.99
C ALA A 165 8.40 6.39 -4.72
N PHE A 166 8.67 5.57 -3.71
CA PHE A 166 9.32 6.03 -2.49
C PHE A 166 10.62 5.28 -2.26
N PRO A 167 11.72 5.98 -1.93
CA PRO A 167 12.95 5.31 -1.60
C PRO A 167 12.70 4.42 -0.38
N THR A 168 12.82 3.12 -0.61
CA THR A 168 12.84 2.10 0.44
C THR A 168 14.25 1.50 0.58
N ALA A 169 15.21 2.03 -0.17
CA ALA A 169 16.48 1.37 -0.53
C ALA A 169 17.69 1.74 0.34
N ASP A 170 17.62 2.73 1.22
CA ASP A 170 18.72 3.01 2.16
C ASP A 170 18.61 2.13 3.42
N GLY A 171 18.99 0.85 3.28
CA GLY A 171 19.20 -0.06 4.40
C GLY A 171 17.93 -0.63 5.04
N PRO A 172 18.08 -1.69 5.86
CA PRO A 172 17.08 -2.74 5.99
C PRO A 172 15.83 -2.14 6.57
N LEU A 173 14.73 -2.09 5.81
CA LEU A 173 13.41 -2.08 6.40
C LEU A 173 13.34 -1.09 7.59
N ASP A 174 13.71 0.19 7.50
CA ASP A 174 13.75 1.11 8.68
C ASP A 174 13.14 2.50 8.44
N GLY A 175 12.94 2.89 7.18
CA GLY A 175 12.22 4.12 6.83
C GLY A 175 10.76 4.14 7.29
N PRO A 176 10.09 5.31 7.29
CA PRO A 176 8.76 5.51 7.88
C PRO A 176 7.63 4.66 7.25
N LEU A 177 7.87 4.08 6.07
CA LEU A 177 6.93 3.19 5.38
C LEU A 177 7.34 1.72 5.44
N GLY A 178 8.40 1.36 6.16
CA GLY A 178 8.95 0.01 6.13
C GLY A 178 7.99 -1.06 6.68
N GLY A 179 7.13 -0.72 7.64
CA GLY A 179 6.04 -1.62 8.06
C GLY A 179 5.05 -1.90 6.94
N LEU A 180 4.60 -0.87 6.22
CA LEU A 180 3.71 -1.00 5.06
C LEU A 180 4.38 -1.74 3.90
N ALA A 181 5.66 -1.48 3.66
CA ALA A 181 6.45 -2.20 2.67
C ALA A 181 6.60 -3.69 3.01
N ALA A 182 6.77 -4.04 4.30
CA ALA A 182 6.79 -5.42 4.75
C ALA A 182 5.44 -6.11 4.51
N VAL A 183 4.33 -5.47 4.90
CA VAL A 183 2.98 -6.00 4.63
C VAL A 183 2.75 -6.20 3.14
N SER A 184 3.13 -5.22 2.31
CA SER A 184 2.96 -5.30 0.86
C SER A 184 3.63 -6.54 0.27
N ARG A 185 4.81 -6.91 0.77
CA ARG A 185 5.60 -8.06 0.31
C ARG A 185 5.10 -9.42 0.81
N SER A 186 4.28 -9.47 1.86
CA SER A 186 3.93 -10.72 2.56
C SER A 186 2.44 -10.99 2.69
N ALA A 187 1.57 -10.02 2.41
CA ALA A 187 0.12 -10.17 2.61
C ALA A 187 -0.58 -11.10 1.61
N GLY A 188 0.09 -11.46 0.50
CA GLY A 188 -0.42 -12.38 -0.53
C GLY A 188 -1.42 -11.78 -1.51
#